data_AF-A0AAJ2J6J0-F1
#
_entry.id   AF-A0AAJ2J6J0-F1
#
_cell.length_a   1.000
_cell.length_b   1.000
_cell.length_c   1.000
_cell.angle_alpha   90.00
_cell.angle_beta   90.00
_cell.angle_gamma   90.00
#
_symmetry.space_group_name_H-M   'P 1'
#
loop_
_entity.id
_entity.type
_entity.pdbx_description
1 polymer ?
#
loop_
_entity_poly.entity_id
_entity_poly.type
_entity_poly.pdbx_seq_one_letter_code
_entity_poly.pdbx_strand_id
1 'polypeptide(L)'
;MTHISPLQDLTFHRFIRFRFFKQRLLLLSLLIFGCLVPVTYAQTSLPSIQLATEFDAQQEINIHDFLISEKLDGVRGYWNGQALLTRQGNLIAAPTWFIANFPNYPLDGELWLGRGQFEVMSSIVRQTSAKDDDWRKVRFMVFDVPKAGGDFQHRYQFALTKLSGKSHYLEVIAQFQVDSLEALYQKLDSLVAKGAEGLMLHRSSAMYVSGRNPNLMKLKPYYDAEATVIGHIPGKGQFAGQMGAIRVQTPDGRVFNIGTGFNLAERQHPPAVGAIITYKYLGLTVNGLPRFASFLRVRVDVDKIDSQQ
;
A
#
# COMPACT_ATOMS: atom_id res chain seq x y z
N MET A 1 87.17 53.63 40.72
CA MET A 1 86.62 54.72 39.89
C MET A 1 85.46 54.15 39.12
N THR A 2 84.33 53.99 39.80
CA THR A 2 83.18 54.92 39.81
C THR A 2 82.38 54.86 38.52
N HIS A 3 81.46 53.90 38.54
CA HIS A 3 80.14 53.96 37.90
C HIS A 3 79.56 55.37 37.94
N ILE A 4 79.02 55.81 36.80
CA ILE A 4 77.75 56.55 36.63
C ILE A 4 77.31 56.31 35.18
N SER A 5 76.14 55.70 35.00
CA SER A 5 75.35 55.77 33.77
C SER A 5 74.08 56.56 34.11
N PRO A 6 73.66 57.53 33.27
CA PRO A 6 72.49 58.34 33.57
C PRO A 6 71.19 57.67 33.07
N LEU A 7 70.11 58.04 33.76
CA LEU A 7 68.72 57.86 33.37
C LEU A 7 68.48 58.29 31.91
N GLN A 8 67.57 57.60 31.21
CA GLN A 8 66.36 58.25 30.68
C GLN A 8 65.29 57.24 30.22
N ASP A 9 64.07 57.55 30.64
CA ASP A 9 62.78 57.35 29.98
C ASP A 9 62.16 55.94 29.87
N LEU A 10 61.51 55.58 30.99
CA LEU A 10 60.15 55.04 30.95
C LEU A 10 59.25 56.00 30.14
N THR A 11 58.84 55.63 28.93
CA THR A 11 57.52 55.95 28.32
C THR A 11 57.38 55.49 26.86
N PHE A 12 57.94 54.33 26.48
CA PHE A 12 57.80 53.85 25.10
C PHE A 12 57.47 52.36 24.98
N HIS A 13 56.63 51.83 25.87
CA HIS A 13 56.17 50.42 25.80
C HIS A 13 54.65 50.25 25.66
N ARG A 14 53.89 51.32 25.45
CA ARG A 14 52.42 51.24 25.39
C ARG A 14 51.76 51.58 24.05
N PHE A 15 52.52 51.99 23.02
CA PHE A 15 51.93 52.47 21.76
C PHE A 15 52.23 51.65 20.49
N ILE A 16 53.07 50.60 20.53
CA ILE A 16 53.36 49.78 19.33
C ILE A 16 52.59 48.45 19.30
N ARG A 17 51.92 48.03 20.38
CA ARG A 17 51.10 46.81 20.38
C ARG A 17 49.67 46.96 19.83
N PHE A 18 49.21 48.17 19.53
CA PHE A 18 47.81 48.39 19.11
C PHE A 18 47.58 48.50 17.59
N ARG A 19 48.63 48.64 16.76
CA ARG A 19 48.48 48.76 15.30
C ARG A 19 48.63 47.44 14.53
N PHE A 20 49.27 46.42 15.11
CA PHE A 20 49.42 45.10 14.46
C PHE A 20 48.30 44.10 14.81
N PHE A 21 47.43 44.41 15.78
CA PHE A 21 46.29 43.54 16.12
C PHE A 21 45.06 43.77 15.23
N LYS A 22 44.89 44.97 14.67
CA LYS A 22 43.73 45.31 13.82
C LYS A 22 43.82 44.83 12.36
N GLN A 23 45.01 44.51 11.84
CA GLN A 23 45.15 43.99 10.47
C GLN A 23 45.14 42.46 10.36
N ARG A 24 45.32 41.72 11.46
CA ARG A 24 45.12 40.25 11.47
C ARG A 24 43.69 39.83 11.78
N LEU A 25 42.88 40.71 12.38
CA LEU A 25 41.47 40.42 12.62
C LEU A 25 40.58 40.65 11.38
N LEU A 26 41.04 41.41 10.38
CA LEU A 26 40.28 41.67 9.15
C LEU A 26 40.46 40.56 8.08
N LEU A 27 41.53 39.76 8.16
CA LEU A 27 41.77 38.63 7.25
C LEU A 27 41.19 37.30 7.78
N LEU A 28 40.88 37.19 9.08
CA LEU A 28 40.17 36.03 9.62
C LEU A 28 38.64 36.14 9.47
N SER A 29 38.09 37.36 9.39
CA SER A 29 36.65 37.56 9.15
C SER A 29 36.22 37.29 7.71
N LEU A 30 37.16 37.29 6.76
CA LEU A 30 36.88 36.99 5.34
C LEU A 30 36.98 35.50 4.98
N LEU A 31 37.58 34.67 5.84
CA LEU A 31 37.67 33.21 5.65
C LEU A 31 36.52 32.44 6.31
N ILE A 32 35.81 33.03 7.27
CA ILE A 32 34.66 32.39 7.94
C ILE A 32 33.34 32.65 7.19
N PHE A 33 33.29 33.64 6.29
CA PHE A 33 32.07 33.97 5.53
C PHE A 33 31.95 33.25 4.17
N GLY A 34 32.94 32.43 3.79
CA GLY A 34 33.04 31.83 2.45
C GLY A 34 32.46 30.42 2.27
N CYS A 35 31.87 29.79 3.29
CA CYS A 35 31.38 28.40 3.18
C CYS A 35 30.08 28.10 3.91
N LEU A 36 29.19 29.09 4.04
CA LEU A 36 27.77 28.79 4.22
C LEU A 36 27.14 28.57 2.83
N VAL A 37 27.51 27.46 2.19
CA VAL A 37 26.67 26.92 1.12
C VAL A 37 25.38 26.49 1.82
N PRO A 38 24.22 27.09 1.54
CA PRO A 38 22.98 26.57 2.07
C PRO A 38 22.87 25.13 1.56
N VAL A 39 22.98 24.16 2.47
CA VAL A 39 22.57 22.79 2.19
C VAL A 39 21.06 22.89 1.98
N THR A 40 20.66 23.07 0.73
CA THR A 40 19.28 22.92 0.31
C THR A 40 18.97 21.44 0.49
N TYR A 41 18.37 21.09 1.64
CA TYR A 41 17.65 19.83 1.73
C TYR A 41 16.57 19.91 0.65
N ALA A 42 16.78 19.20 -0.45
CA ALA A 42 15.76 19.01 -1.45
C ALA A 42 14.55 18.41 -0.71
N GLN A 43 13.50 19.22 -0.52
CA GLN A 43 12.23 18.71 -0.05
C GLN A 43 11.79 17.69 -1.10
N THR A 44 11.91 16.40 -0.78
CA THR A 44 11.32 15.35 -1.60
C THR A 44 9.82 15.60 -1.58
N SER A 45 9.28 16.05 -2.71
CA SER A 45 7.85 16.25 -2.84
C SER A 45 7.15 14.90 -2.64
N LEU A 46 6.05 14.93 -1.87
CA LEU A 46 5.22 13.76 -1.63
C LEU A 46 4.86 13.09 -2.97
N PRO A 47 5.11 11.78 -3.12
CA PRO A 47 4.73 11.06 -4.32
C PRO A 47 3.24 11.23 -4.65
N SER A 48 2.95 11.64 -5.88
CA SER A 48 1.58 11.77 -6.38
C SER A 48 1.07 10.40 -6.82
N ILE A 49 0.60 9.62 -5.86
CA ILE A 49 0.28 8.19 -6.04
C ILE A 49 -1.23 7.93 -6.18
N GLN A 50 -1.57 6.99 -7.04
CA GLN A 50 -2.93 6.47 -7.15
C GLN A 50 -3.23 5.45 -6.02
N LEU A 51 -4.40 5.55 -5.39
CA LEU A 51 -4.84 4.67 -4.30
C LEU A 51 -6.07 3.87 -4.71
N ALA A 52 -6.11 2.60 -4.32
CA ALA A 52 -7.23 1.71 -4.64
C ALA A 52 -8.43 1.90 -3.69
N THR A 53 -9.65 1.66 -4.20
CA THR A 53 -10.86 1.39 -3.42
C THR A 53 -10.98 -0.10 -3.12
N GLU A 54 -11.90 -0.49 -2.23
CA GLU A 54 -12.29 -1.91 -2.09
C GLU A 54 -13.14 -2.32 -3.28
N PHE A 55 -13.03 -3.58 -3.70
CA PHE A 55 -13.96 -4.20 -4.64
C PHE A 55 -15.32 -4.44 -3.96
N ASP A 56 -16.40 -3.99 -4.59
CA ASP A 56 -17.78 -4.22 -4.12
C ASP A 56 -18.51 -5.18 -5.07
N ALA A 57 -18.85 -6.37 -4.56
CA ALA A 57 -19.54 -7.39 -5.33
C ALA A 57 -21.00 -7.02 -5.68
N GLN A 58 -21.57 -5.97 -5.07
CA GLN A 58 -22.90 -5.47 -5.38
C GLN A 58 -22.89 -4.46 -6.54
N GLN A 59 -21.71 -3.92 -6.87
CA GLN A 59 -21.58 -3.02 -8.00
C GLN A 59 -21.60 -3.83 -9.29
N GLU A 60 -22.51 -3.50 -10.20
CA GLU A 60 -22.47 -4.05 -11.55
C GLU A 60 -21.22 -3.54 -12.26
N ILE A 61 -20.33 -4.47 -12.58
CA ILE A 61 -19.13 -4.23 -13.37
C ILE A 61 -19.07 -5.19 -14.54
N ASN A 62 -18.56 -4.72 -15.68
CA ASN A 62 -18.15 -5.60 -16.76
C ASN A 62 -16.70 -6.04 -16.51
N ILE A 63 -16.49 -7.33 -16.20
CA ILE A 63 -15.17 -7.84 -15.83
C ILE A 63 -14.15 -7.73 -16.96
N HIS A 64 -14.59 -7.73 -18.22
CA HIS A 64 -13.73 -7.57 -19.40
C HIS A 64 -13.11 -6.17 -19.51
N ASP A 65 -13.65 -5.17 -18.81
CA ASP A 65 -13.10 -3.82 -18.77
C ASP A 65 -11.83 -3.71 -17.91
N PHE A 66 -11.42 -4.80 -17.22
CA PHE A 66 -10.34 -4.77 -16.24
C PHE A 66 -9.15 -5.62 -16.67
N LEU A 67 -7.97 -5.09 -16.38
CA LEU A 67 -6.72 -5.85 -16.25
C LEU A 67 -6.54 -6.21 -14.77
N ILE A 68 -6.24 -7.47 -14.51
CA ILE A 68 -6.20 -8.05 -13.17
C ILE A 68 -4.77 -8.51 -12.87
N SER A 69 -4.29 -8.25 -11.66
CA SER A 69 -2.98 -8.71 -11.18
C SER A 69 -3.08 -9.30 -9.78
N GLU A 70 -2.09 -10.11 -9.41
CA GLU A 70 -1.93 -10.50 -8.00
C GLU A 70 -1.69 -9.25 -7.14
N LYS A 71 -2.39 -9.15 -6.01
CA LYS A 71 -2.05 -8.17 -4.99
C LYS A 71 -0.84 -8.66 -4.21
N LEU A 72 0.29 -7.99 -4.39
CA LEU A 72 1.52 -8.29 -3.67
C LEU A 72 1.49 -7.64 -2.27
N ASP A 73 1.89 -8.42 -1.27
CA ASP A 73 2.07 -7.98 0.12
C ASP A 73 3.53 -7.60 0.36
N GLY A 74 3.92 -6.43 -0.15
CA GLY A 74 5.28 -5.91 -0.06
C GLY A 74 5.32 -4.51 0.57
N VAL A 75 6.30 -3.71 0.16
CA VAL A 75 6.34 -2.29 0.51
C VAL A 75 6.29 -1.45 -0.75
N ARG A 76 5.22 -0.66 -0.91
CA ARG A 76 5.09 0.28 -2.03
C ARG A 76 6.31 1.19 -2.13
N GLY A 77 6.95 1.17 -3.30
CA GLY A 77 8.05 2.02 -3.69
C GLY A 77 7.65 2.93 -4.85
N TYR A 78 7.85 4.23 -4.68
CA TYR A 78 7.73 5.18 -5.77
C TYR A 78 9.13 5.55 -6.26
N TRP A 79 9.46 5.15 -7.47
CA TRP A 79 10.68 5.59 -8.13
C TRP A 79 10.40 6.95 -8.77
N ASN A 80 11.18 7.98 -8.44
CA ASN A 80 10.97 9.34 -8.98
C ASN A 80 11.76 9.64 -10.27
N GLY A 81 12.51 8.66 -10.79
CA GLY A 81 13.49 8.85 -11.87
C GLY A 81 14.94 8.82 -11.41
N GLN A 82 15.20 8.86 -10.09
CA GLN A 82 16.53 8.91 -9.49
C GLN A 82 16.67 8.09 -8.20
N ALA A 83 15.61 8.06 -7.37
CA ALA A 83 15.61 7.36 -6.10
C ALA A 83 14.25 6.72 -5.82
N LEU A 84 14.26 5.69 -4.97
CA LEU A 84 13.06 5.06 -4.42
C LEU A 84 12.59 5.82 -3.19
N LEU A 85 11.29 6.11 -3.15
CA LEU A 85 10.61 6.80 -2.05
C LEU A 85 9.50 5.91 -1.49
N THR A 86 9.27 5.97 -0.19
CA THR A 86 8.05 5.42 0.40
C THR A 86 6.85 6.25 -0.04
N ARG A 87 5.65 5.73 0.22
CA ARG A 87 4.40 6.49 0.04
C ARG A 87 4.38 7.86 0.75
N GLN A 88 5.10 8.00 1.88
CA GLN A 88 5.19 9.27 2.62
C GLN A 88 6.30 10.19 2.09
N GLY A 89 7.03 9.80 1.04
CA GLY A 89 8.13 10.58 0.46
C GLY A 89 9.47 10.39 1.16
N ASN A 90 9.58 9.44 2.09
CA ASN A 90 10.86 9.12 2.73
C ASN A 90 11.76 8.37 1.75
N LEU A 91 13.05 8.71 1.73
CA LEU A 91 14.03 8.02 0.92
C LEU A 91 14.17 6.56 1.38
N ILE A 92 14.14 5.63 0.43
CA ILE A 92 14.49 4.23 0.64
C ILE A 92 15.96 4.06 0.25
N ALA A 93 16.79 3.64 1.21
CA ALA A 93 18.21 3.41 0.98
C ALA A 93 18.44 2.13 0.16
N ALA A 94 18.19 2.20 -1.15
CA ALA A 94 18.48 1.12 -2.08
C ALA A 94 19.96 1.20 -2.54
N PRO A 95 20.68 0.08 -2.67
CA PRO A 95 22.03 0.08 -3.22
C PRO A 95 22.06 0.64 -4.65
N THR A 96 23.15 1.30 -5.02
CA THR A 96 23.30 1.89 -6.37
C THR A 96 23.20 0.83 -7.48
N TRP A 97 23.72 -0.38 -7.25
CA TRP A 97 23.63 -1.49 -8.18
C TRP A 97 22.19 -2.00 -8.38
N PHE A 98 21.29 -1.80 -7.41
CA PHE A 98 19.89 -2.22 -7.51
C PHE A 98 19.14 -1.34 -8.51
N ILE A 99 19.42 -0.03 -8.47
CA ILE A 99 18.75 0.99 -9.30
C ILE A 99 19.51 1.37 -10.59
N ALA A 100 20.70 0.81 -10.82
CA ALA A 100 21.64 1.29 -11.86
C ALA A 100 21.04 1.45 -13.27
N ASN A 101 20.09 0.60 -13.64
CA ASN A 101 19.45 0.61 -14.96
C ASN A 101 17.98 1.05 -14.91
N PHE A 102 17.51 1.64 -13.82
CA PHE A 102 16.14 2.14 -13.75
C PHE A 102 15.98 3.34 -14.70
N PRO A 103 14.80 3.54 -15.31
CA PRO A 103 14.57 4.67 -16.21
C PRO A 103 14.63 6.00 -15.47
N ASN A 104 14.81 7.10 -16.20
CA ASN A 104 14.81 8.46 -15.62
C ASN A 104 13.39 9.07 -15.48
N TYR A 105 12.34 8.26 -15.51
CA TYR A 105 10.96 8.68 -15.33
C TYR A 105 10.28 7.92 -14.18
N PRO A 106 9.20 8.46 -13.59
CA PRO A 106 8.58 7.86 -12.42
C PRO A 106 7.94 6.50 -12.69
N LEU A 107 8.06 5.61 -11.71
CA LEU A 107 7.41 4.30 -11.68
C LEU A 107 6.72 4.12 -10.34
N ASP A 108 5.59 3.40 -10.36
CA ASP A 108 4.89 2.97 -9.15
C ASP A 108 4.92 1.44 -9.09
N GLY A 109 5.33 0.91 -7.95
CA GLY A 109 5.56 -0.51 -7.79
C GLY A 109 5.63 -0.95 -6.34
N GLU A 110 5.82 -2.25 -6.17
CA GLU A 110 5.96 -2.89 -4.87
C GLU A 110 7.39 -3.46 -4.74
N LEU A 111 8.11 -3.10 -3.68
CA LEU A 111 9.32 -3.83 -3.27
C LEU A 111 8.86 -5.15 -2.63
N TRP A 112 9.33 -6.26 -3.17
CA TRP A 112 8.78 -7.57 -2.86
C TRP A 112 9.85 -8.66 -2.80
N LEU A 113 9.68 -9.60 -1.86
CA LEU A 113 10.58 -10.73 -1.60
C LEU A 113 9.95 -12.10 -1.88
N GLY A 114 8.64 -12.13 -2.13
CA GLY A 114 7.87 -13.36 -2.10
C GLY A 114 6.63 -13.23 -1.23
N ARG A 115 5.75 -14.22 -1.33
CA ARG A 115 4.53 -14.32 -0.52
C ARG A 115 4.88 -14.57 0.95
N GLY A 116 4.13 -13.93 1.86
CA GLY A 116 4.35 -14.06 3.30
C GLY A 116 5.66 -13.46 3.82
N GLN A 117 6.35 -12.63 3.03
CA GLN A 117 7.64 -12.02 3.39
C GLN A 117 7.52 -10.52 3.73
N PHE A 118 6.31 -10.03 4.00
CA PHE A 118 6.07 -8.61 4.29
C PHE A 118 6.94 -8.09 5.42
N GLU A 119 6.98 -8.75 6.58
CA GLU A 119 7.74 -8.28 7.74
C GLU A 119 9.24 -8.15 7.46
N VAL A 120 9.80 -9.12 6.71
CA VAL A 120 11.21 -9.10 6.28
C VAL A 120 11.45 -7.94 5.32
N MET A 121 10.59 -7.78 4.30
CA MET A 121 10.70 -6.68 3.34
C MET A 121 10.59 -5.32 4.03
N SER A 122 9.63 -5.19 4.94
CA SER A 122 9.38 -3.99 5.74
C SER A 122 10.57 -3.64 6.63
N SER A 123 11.22 -4.65 7.21
CA SER A 123 12.46 -4.49 7.97
C SER A 123 13.59 -3.94 7.09
N ILE A 124 13.80 -4.49 5.89
CA ILE A 124 14.85 -4.05 4.95
C ILE A 124 14.64 -2.60 4.51
N VAL A 125 13.42 -2.21 4.12
CA VAL A 125 13.13 -0.83 3.67
C VAL A 125 13.36 0.22 4.76
N ARG A 126 13.15 -0.14 6.03
CA ARG A 126 13.34 0.79 7.17
C ARG A 126 14.81 1.00 7.56
N GLN A 127 15.74 0.21 7.04
CA GLN A 127 17.16 0.37 7.35
C GLN A 127 17.70 1.66 6.73
N THR A 128 18.51 2.40 7.51
CA THR A 128 19.17 3.63 7.03
C THR A 128 20.37 3.34 6.13
N SER A 129 20.88 2.10 6.17
CA SER A 129 21.97 1.62 5.32
C SER A 129 21.59 0.28 4.71
N ALA A 130 21.78 0.16 3.40
CA ALA A 130 21.43 -1.04 2.65
C ALA A 130 22.42 -2.18 2.93
N LYS A 131 21.90 -3.38 3.19
CA LYS A 131 22.69 -4.61 3.23
C LYS A 131 22.58 -5.35 1.91
N ASP A 132 23.69 -5.58 1.25
CA ASP A 132 23.69 -6.13 -0.11
C ASP A 132 22.99 -7.48 -0.21
N ASP A 133 23.23 -8.39 0.74
CA ASP A 133 22.66 -9.74 0.74
C ASP A 133 21.13 -9.77 0.86
N ASP A 134 20.57 -8.78 1.56
CA ASP A 134 19.11 -8.62 1.68
C ASP A 134 18.54 -8.12 0.35
N TRP A 135 19.15 -7.08 -0.23
CA TRP A 135 18.66 -6.44 -1.45
C TRP A 135 18.78 -7.31 -2.71
N ARG A 136 19.70 -8.29 -2.74
CA ARG A 136 19.83 -9.23 -3.88
C ARG A 136 18.57 -10.06 -4.12
N LYS A 137 17.78 -10.28 -3.06
CA LYS A 137 16.53 -11.05 -3.09
C LYS A 137 15.34 -10.18 -3.48
N VAL A 138 15.46 -8.86 -3.32
CA VAL A 138 14.36 -7.91 -3.56
C VAL A 138 14.13 -7.76 -5.05
N ARG A 139 12.86 -7.60 -5.42
CA ARG A 139 12.43 -7.12 -6.74
C ARG A 139 11.58 -5.88 -6.57
N PHE A 140 11.72 -4.94 -7.51
CA PHE A 140 10.79 -3.84 -7.68
C PHE A 140 9.76 -4.22 -8.74
N MET A 141 8.56 -4.56 -8.27
CA MET A 141 7.45 -5.08 -9.05
C MET A 141 6.56 -3.91 -9.50
N VAL A 142 6.82 -3.38 -10.68
CA VAL A 142 6.16 -2.20 -11.25
C VAL A 142 4.72 -2.56 -11.67
N PHE A 143 3.75 -1.79 -11.20
CA PHE A 143 2.35 -1.93 -11.60
C PHE A 143 1.80 -0.73 -12.39
N ASP A 144 2.48 0.43 -12.40
CA ASP A 144 2.07 1.57 -13.22
C ASP A 144 3.25 2.50 -13.57
N VAL A 145 3.08 3.31 -14.62
CA VAL A 145 4.03 4.31 -15.11
C VAL A 145 3.32 5.67 -15.18
N PRO A 146 3.25 6.44 -14.09
CA PRO A 146 2.37 7.61 -13.98
C PRO A 146 2.55 8.67 -15.07
N LYS A 147 3.76 8.81 -15.61
CA LYS A 147 4.10 9.82 -16.63
C LYS A 147 4.07 9.31 -18.08
N ALA A 148 3.68 8.06 -18.34
CA ALA A 148 3.58 7.54 -19.70
C ALA A 148 2.39 8.14 -20.50
N GLY A 149 1.42 8.76 -19.81
CA GLY A 149 0.21 9.29 -20.44
C GLY A 149 -0.75 8.18 -20.88
N GLY A 150 -1.96 8.58 -21.29
CA GLY A 150 -3.00 7.64 -21.74
C GLY A 150 -3.62 6.79 -20.62
N ASP A 151 -4.46 5.84 -21.04
CA ASP A 151 -5.16 4.92 -20.16
C ASP A 151 -4.25 3.80 -19.61
N PHE A 152 -4.78 2.99 -18.68
CA PHE A 152 -3.98 1.96 -18.02
C PHE A 152 -3.46 0.91 -18.99
N GLN A 153 -4.23 0.52 -20.00
CA GLN A 153 -3.79 -0.43 -21.01
C GLN A 153 -2.57 0.09 -21.77
N HIS A 154 -2.58 1.35 -22.21
CA HIS A 154 -1.42 2.00 -22.83
C HIS A 154 -0.22 2.05 -21.88
N ARG A 155 -0.43 2.44 -20.62
CA ARG A 155 0.66 2.50 -19.61
C ARG A 155 1.26 1.13 -19.32
N TYR A 156 0.44 0.07 -19.28
CA TYR A 156 0.89 -1.30 -19.11
C TYR A 156 1.72 -1.79 -20.31
N GLN A 157 1.26 -1.55 -21.54
CA GLN A 157 2.03 -1.90 -22.75
C GLN A 157 3.34 -1.11 -22.84
N PHE A 158 3.32 0.17 -22.45
CA PHE A 158 4.52 0.98 -22.32
C PHE A 158 5.50 0.36 -21.30
N ALA A 159 5.00 -0.04 -20.12
CA ALA A 159 5.81 -0.68 -19.10
C ALA A 159 6.47 -1.97 -19.64
N LEU A 160 5.69 -2.87 -20.23
CA LEU A 160 6.21 -4.11 -20.83
C LEU A 160 7.30 -3.82 -21.87
N THR A 161 7.07 -2.86 -22.76
CA THR A 161 8.01 -2.53 -23.84
C THR A 161 9.30 -1.88 -23.33
N LYS A 162 9.20 -1.00 -22.32
CA LYS A 162 10.32 -0.15 -21.89
C LYS A 162 11.10 -0.69 -20.71
N LEU A 163 10.50 -1.61 -19.94
CA LEU A 163 11.06 -2.07 -18.66
C LEU A 163 11.48 -3.54 -18.69
N SER A 164 10.85 -4.38 -19.50
CA SER A 164 11.18 -5.81 -19.56
C SER A 164 12.65 -6.03 -19.95
N GLY A 165 13.37 -6.82 -19.15
CA GLY A 165 14.79 -7.13 -19.36
C GLY A 165 15.76 -5.99 -19.05
N LYS A 166 15.28 -4.82 -18.59
CA LYS A 166 16.13 -3.65 -18.33
C LYS A 166 17.01 -3.81 -17.09
N SER A 167 16.51 -4.50 -16.07
CA SER A 167 17.25 -4.85 -14.86
C SER A 167 16.73 -6.17 -14.31
N HIS A 168 17.61 -6.94 -13.68
CA HIS A 168 17.21 -8.12 -12.91
C HIS A 168 16.35 -7.79 -11.69
N TYR A 169 16.43 -6.54 -11.20
CA TYR A 169 15.75 -6.08 -10.00
C TYR A 169 14.45 -5.33 -10.29
N LEU A 170 14.07 -5.20 -11.56
CA LEU A 170 12.88 -4.47 -12.02
C LEU A 170 12.05 -5.37 -12.90
N GLU A 171 10.82 -5.64 -12.46
CA GLU A 171 9.89 -6.49 -13.18
C GLU A 171 8.52 -5.81 -13.27
N VAL A 172 7.79 -6.01 -14.37
CA VAL A 172 6.42 -5.51 -14.50
C VAL A 172 5.47 -6.59 -14.00
N ILE A 173 4.55 -6.24 -13.09
CA ILE A 173 3.55 -7.18 -12.58
C ILE A 173 2.69 -7.67 -13.75
N ALA A 174 2.63 -8.99 -13.90
CA ALA A 174 1.81 -9.63 -14.91
C ALA A 174 0.33 -9.29 -14.71
N GLN A 175 -0.30 -8.79 -15.77
CA GLN A 175 -1.74 -8.60 -15.85
C GLN A 175 -2.38 -9.76 -16.64
N PHE A 176 -3.58 -10.15 -16.24
CA PHE A 176 -4.42 -11.12 -16.94
C PHE A 176 -5.87 -10.66 -16.96
N GLN A 177 -6.70 -11.33 -17.76
CA GLN A 177 -8.15 -11.14 -17.79
C GLN A 177 -8.85 -12.45 -17.43
N VAL A 178 -10.12 -12.35 -17.05
CA VAL A 178 -10.99 -13.49 -16.76
C VAL A 178 -12.35 -13.24 -17.41
N ASP A 179 -13.07 -14.31 -17.72
CA ASP A 179 -14.31 -14.23 -18.51
C ASP A 179 -15.57 -14.01 -17.68
N SER A 180 -15.49 -14.13 -16.36
CA SER A 180 -16.63 -13.95 -15.46
C SER A 180 -16.20 -13.60 -14.04
N LEU A 181 -17.14 -13.08 -13.24
CA LEU A 181 -16.93 -12.89 -11.80
C LEU A 181 -16.68 -14.22 -11.07
N GLU A 182 -17.26 -15.32 -11.54
CA GLU A 182 -16.97 -16.65 -10.99
C GLU A 182 -15.51 -17.04 -11.24
N ALA A 183 -15.00 -16.85 -12.45
CA ALA A 183 -13.60 -17.10 -12.80
C ALA A 183 -12.64 -16.19 -12.01
N LEU A 184 -13.04 -14.94 -11.74
CA LEU A 184 -12.29 -14.03 -10.87
C LEU A 184 -12.13 -14.61 -9.45
N TYR A 185 -13.21 -15.12 -8.86
CA TYR A 185 -13.16 -15.73 -7.53
C TYR A 185 -12.38 -17.03 -7.50
N GLN A 186 -12.56 -17.91 -8.50
CA GLN A 186 -11.74 -19.13 -8.61
C GLN A 186 -10.24 -18.81 -8.72
N LYS A 187 -9.90 -17.74 -9.45
CA LYS A 187 -8.51 -17.26 -9.56
C LYS A 187 -7.99 -16.70 -8.24
N LEU A 188 -8.82 -15.92 -7.53
CA LEU A 188 -8.50 -15.42 -6.19
C LEU A 188 -8.19 -16.59 -5.25
N ASP A 189 -9.09 -17.57 -5.15
CA ASP A 189 -8.94 -18.73 -4.26
C ASP A 189 -7.68 -19.53 -4.59
N SER A 190 -7.42 -19.77 -5.88
CA SER A 190 -6.21 -20.48 -6.34
C SER A 190 -4.91 -19.77 -5.95
N LEU A 191 -4.87 -18.43 -6.00
CA LEU A 191 -3.69 -17.66 -5.64
C LEU A 191 -3.54 -17.54 -4.11
N VAL A 192 -4.63 -17.32 -3.39
CA VAL A 192 -4.66 -17.27 -1.92
C VAL A 192 -4.21 -18.60 -1.32
N ALA A 193 -4.63 -19.74 -1.89
CA ALA A 193 -4.15 -21.07 -1.50
C ALA A 193 -2.63 -21.24 -1.67
N LYS A 194 -1.99 -20.41 -2.50
CA LYS A 194 -0.54 -20.38 -2.70
C LYS A 194 0.13 -19.22 -1.94
N GLY A 195 -0.58 -18.58 -1.01
CA GLY A 195 -0.10 -17.52 -0.12
C GLY A 195 -0.25 -16.08 -0.64
N ALA A 196 -0.97 -15.85 -1.73
CA ALA A 196 -1.19 -14.49 -2.24
C ALA A 196 -2.12 -13.69 -1.32
N GLU A 197 -1.95 -12.36 -1.28
CA GLU A 197 -2.79 -11.48 -0.45
C GLU A 197 -4.19 -11.26 -1.06
N GLY A 198 -4.29 -11.35 -2.38
CA GLY A 198 -5.53 -11.12 -3.12
C GLY A 198 -5.27 -10.75 -4.57
N LEU A 199 -6.18 -9.97 -5.14
CA LEU A 199 -6.14 -9.45 -6.51
C LEU A 199 -6.26 -7.92 -6.53
N MET A 200 -5.69 -7.31 -7.55
CA MET A 200 -5.91 -5.92 -7.94
C MET A 200 -6.65 -5.90 -9.27
N LEU A 201 -7.71 -5.09 -9.37
CA LEU A 201 -8.46 -4.87 -10.60
C LEU A 201 -8.24 -3.42 -11.03
N HIS A 202 -7.73 -3.20 -12.23
CA HIS A 202 -7.52 -1.87 -12.78
C HIS A 202 -8.23 -1.76 -14.13
N ARG A 203 -9.20 -0.85 -14.25
CA ARG A 203 -9.95 -0.65 -15.49
C ARG A 203 -8.99 -0.25 -16.61
N SER A 204 -9.02 -0.98 -17.72
CA SER A 204 -8.11 -0.81 -18.86
C SER A 204 -8.11 0.61 -19.41
N SER A 205 -9.28 1.25 -19.46
CA SER A 205 -9.47 2.63 -19.96
C SER A 205 -9.21 3.73 -18.91
N ALA A 206 -8.72 3.39 -17.71
CA ALA A 206 -8.55 4.36 -16.63
C ALA A 206 -7.35 5.29 -16.85
N MET A 207 -7.59 6.60 -16.81
CA MET A 207 -6.54 7.59 -16.68
C MET A 207 -5.91 7.54 -15.28
N TYR A 208 -4.62 7.85 -15.21
CA TYR A 208 -3.92 7.94 -13.93
C TYR A 208 -4.42 9.15 -13.13
N VAL A 209 -4.88 8.92 -11.90
CA VAL A 209 -5.36 9.97 -11.00
C VAL A 209 -4.71 9.80 -9.63
N SER A 210 -4.12 10.88 -9.13
CA SER A 210 -3.57 10.91 -7.77
C SER A 210 -4.69 10.86 -6.73
N GLY A 211 -4.46 10.10 -5.65
CA GLY A 211 -5.47 9.86 -4.64
C GLY A 211 -6.35 8.64 -4.97
N ARG A 212 -7.48 8.53 -4.28
CA ARG A 212 -8.33 7.33 -4.36
C ARG A 212 -9.10 7.30 -5.68
N ASN A 213 -8.90 6.24 -6.46
CA ASN A 213 -9.48 6.07 -7.79
C ASN A 213 -10.40 4.84 -7.80
N PRO A 214 -11.72 4.99 -8.06
CA PRO A 214 -12.64 3.86 -8.12
C PRO A 214 -12.37 2.89 -9.29
N ASN A 215 -11.57 3.31 -10.27
CA ASN A 215 -11.14 2.45 -11.37
C ASN A 215 -9.97 1.52 -11.00
N LEU A 216 -9.44 1.64 -9.79
CA LEU A 216 -8.44 0.74 -9.22
C LEU A 216 -9.00 0.15 -7.92
N MET A 217 -9.29 -1.14 -7.93
CA MET A 217 -9.90 -1.85 -6.81
C MET A 217 -8.97 -2.94 -6.29
N LYS A 218 -9.02 -3.18 -4.98
CA LYS A 218 -8.42 -4.37 -4.35
C LYS A 218 -9.51 -5.36 -4.00
N LEU A 219 -9.30 -6.62 -4.35
CA LEU A 219 -10.13 -7.75 -3.99
C LEU A 219 -9.32 -8.66 -3.07
N LYS A 220 -9.78 -8.86 -1.85
CA LYS A 220 -9.15 -9.71 -0.83
C LYS A 220 -10.03 -10.93 -0.55
N PRO A 221 -9.47 -12.05 -0.07
CA PRO A 221 -10.27 -13.20 0.36
C PRO A 221 -11.31 -12.79 1.41
N TYR A 222 -12.45 -13.45 1.32
CA TYR A 222 -13.52 -13.37 2.32
C TYR A 222 -13.16 -14.29 3.48
N TYR A 223 -13.53 -13.89 4.70
CA TYR A 223 -13.54 -14.77 5.85
C TYR A 223 -14.91 -15.42 5.95
N ASP A 224 -14.96 -16.68 6.35
CA ASP A 224 -16.19 -17.32 6.76
C ASP A 224 -16.32 -17.29 8.29
N ALA A 225 -17.57 -17.27 8.73
CA ALA A 225 -17.93 -17.37 10.14
C ALA A 225 -19.36 -17.92 10.26
N GLU A 226 -19.73 -18.25 11.48
CA GLU A 226 -21.04 -18.77 11.81
C GLU A 226 -21.87 -17.76 12.58
N ALA A 227 -23.17 -17.82 12.35
CA ALA A 227 -24.14 -17.09 13.14
C ALA A 227 -25.46 -17.88 13.21
N THR A 228 -26.22 -17.65 14.28
CA THR A 228 -27.56 -18.22 14.46
C THR A 228 -28.60 -17.27 13.87
N VAL A 229 -29.55 -17.79 13.10
CA VAL A 229 -30.68 -17.00 12.61
C VAL A 229 -31.62 -16.67 13.77
N ILE A 230 -31.85 -15.38 14.01
CA ILE A 230 -32.73 -14.88 15.09
C ILE A 230 -33.98 -14.18 14.57
N GLY A 231 -34.13 -14.03 13.25
CA GLY A 231 -35.34 -13.49 12.65
C GLY A 231 -35.25 -13.32 11.13
N HIS A 232 -36.38 -13.04 10.50
CA HIS A 232 -36.47 -12.76 9.07
C HIS A 232 -36.95 -11.33 8.85
N ILE A 233 -36.46 -10.71 7.77
CA ILE A 233 -36.84 -9.37 7.34
C ILE A 233 -37.55 -9.48 6.00
N PRO A 234 -38.80 -9.01 5.87
CA PRO A 234 -39.54 -9.04 4.62
C PRO A 234 -38.82 -8.30 3.49
N GLY A 235 -38.83 -8.89 2.30
CA GLY A 235 -38.29 -8.28 1.09
C GLY A 235 -39.17 -7.14 0.58
N LYS A 236 -38.55 -6.25 -0.19
CA LYS A 236 -39.20 -5.14 -0.89
C LYS A 236 -38.90 -5.24 -2.39
N GLY A 237 -39.67 -4.55 -3.23
CA GLY A 237 -39.46 -4.54 -4.68
C GLY A 237 -39.55 -5.95 -5.28
N GLN A 238 -38.50 -6.38 -5.99
CA GLN A 238 -38.44 -7.71 -6.62
C GLN A 238 -38.56 -8.89 -5.64
N PHE A 239 -38.35 -8.68 -4.34
CA PHE A 239 -38.49 -9.70 -3.29
C PHE A 239 -39.75 -9.49 -2.43
N ALA A 240 -40.73 -8.70 -2.88
CA ALA A 240 -41.99 -8.54 -2.17
C ALA A 240 -42.70 -9.90 -1.98
N GLY A 241 -43.18 -10.17 -0.77
CA GLY A 241 -43.80 -11.46 -0.42
C GLY A 241 -42.79 -12.59 -0.13
N GLN A 242 -41.48 -12.30 -0.15
CA GLN A 242 -40.41 -13.27 0.15
C GLN A 242 -39.47 -12.71 1.23
N MET A 243 -38.53 -13.55 1.69
CA MET A 243 -37.47 -13.10 2.60
C MET A 243 -36.48 -12.19 1.86
N GLY A 244 -36.31 -10.98 2.39
CA GLY A 244 -35.32 -10.01 1.92
C GLY A 244 -33.96 -10.20 2.56
N ALA A 245 -33.96 -10.38 3.90
CA ALA A 245 -32.77 -10.66 4.68
C ALA A 245 -33.09 -11.54 5.90
N ILE A 246 -32.07 -12.22 6.44
CA ILE A 246 -32.12 -12.83 7.76
C ILE A 246 -31.41 -11.91 8.77
N ARG A 247 -31.92 -11.84 9.99
CA ARG A 247 -31.25 -11.24 11.13
C ARG A 247 -30.52 -12.35 11.88
N VAL A 248 -29.24 -12.16 12.14
CA VAL A 248 -28.38 -13.19 12.73
C VAL A 248 -27.66 -12.67 13.96
N GLN A 249 -27.24 -13.59 14.83
CA GLN A 249 -26.39 -13.34 15.98
C GLN A 249 -25.16 -14.24 15.93
N THR A 250 -23.97 -13.66 16.05
CA THR A 250 -22.71 -14.43 16.13
C THR A 250 -22.51 -15.03 17.51
N PRO A 251 -21.60 -16.02 17.69
CA PRO A 251 -21.30 -16.60 19.00
C PRO A 251 -20.85 -15.58 20.06
N ASP A 252 -20.22 -14.49 19.65
CA ASP A 252 -19.80 -13.39 20.54
C ASP A 252 -20.89 -12.31 20.72
N GLY A 253 -22.13 -12.59 20.31
CA GLY A 253 -23.31 -11.80 20.64
C GLY A 253 -23.62 -10.63 19.70
N ARG A 254 -22.82 -10.40 18.66
CA ARG A 254 -23.07 -9.31 17.69
C ARG A 254 -24.27 -9.63 16.81
N VAL A 255 -25.11 -8.62 16.54
CA VAL A 255 -26.34 -8.77 15.76
C VAL A 255 -26.28 -7.91 14.51
N PHE A 256 -26.55 -8.52 13.34
CA PHE A 256 -26.63 -7.83 12.06
C PHE A 256 -27.54 -8.58 11.08
N ASN A 257 -27.78 -7.98 9.91
CA ASN A 257 -28.62 -8.57 8.86
C ASN A 257 -27.76 -9.07 7.69
N ILE A 258 -28.15 -10.20 7.11
CA ILE A 258 -27.59 -10.76 5.87
C ILE A 258 -28.69 -10.77 4.83
N GLY A 259 -28.54 -9.96 3.77
CA GLY A 259 -29.56 -9.78 2.71
C GLY A 259 -29.20 -10.39 1.35
N THR A 260 -27.99 -10.92 1.22
CA THR A 260 -27.42 -11.41 -0.05
C THR A 260 -26.87 -12.83 0.12
N GLY A 261 -26.61 -13.51 -1.00
CA GLY A 261 -26.15 -14.90 -1.02
C GLY A 261 -27.28 -15.94 -1.10
N PHE A 262 -28.55 -15.51 -1.09
CA PHE A 262 -29.70 -16.40 -1.22
C PHE A 262 -30.16 -16.54 -2.67
N ASN A 263 -30.38 -17.76 -3.12
CA ASN A 263 -31.12 -18.05 -4.34
C ASN A 263 -32.64 -17.86 -4.14
N LEU A 264 -33.43 -17.95 -5.22
CA LEU A 264 -34.87 -17.72 -5.15
C LEU A 264 -35.60 -18.73 -4.24
N ALA A 265 -35.20 -20.01 -4.28
CA ALA A 265 -35.80 -21.05 -3.45
C ALA A 265 -35.55 -20.79 -1.96
N GLU A 266 -34.35 -20.33 -1.59
CA GLU A 266 -33.99 -19.92 -0.23
C GLU A 266 -34.70 -18.63 0.21
N ARG A 267 -35.08 -17.75 -0.71
CA ARG A 267 -35.90 -16.57 -0.36
C ARG A 267 -37.37 -16.94 -0.09
N GLN A 268 -37.87 -17.95 -0.80
CA GLN A 268 -39.20 -18.51 -0.58
C GLN A 268 -39.25 -19.41 0.67
N HIS A 269 -38.16 -20.13 0.93
CA HIS A 269 -38.00 -21.05 2.07
C HIS A 269 -36.72 -20.68 2.85
N PRO A 270 -36.74 -19.60 3.63
CA PRO A 270 -35.56 -19.10 4.32
C PRO A 270 -35.05 -20.06 5.40
N PRO A 271 -33.74 -20.02 5.72
CA PRO A 271 -33.21 -20.73 6.88
C PRO A 271 -34.02 -20.40 8.13
N ALA A 272 -34.50 -21.43 8.84
CA ALA A 272 -35.38 -21.27 9.97
C ALA A 272 -34.72 -20.47 11.11
N VAL A 273 -35.52 -19.76 11.91
CA VAL A 273 -35.03 -19.18 13.18
C VAL A 273 -34.48 -20.32 14.06
N GLY A 274 -33.29 -20.11 14.62
CA GLY A 274 -32.51 -21.11 15.35
C GLY A 274 -31.51 -21.89 14.50
N ALA A 275 -31.58 -21.83 13.16
CA ALA A 275 -30.59 -22.48 12.31
C ALA A 275 -29.22 -21.80 12.42
N ILE A 276 -28.15 -22.59 12.46
CA ILE A 276 -26.78 -22.09 12.32
C ILE A 276 -26.45 -22.03 10.84
N ILE A 277 -25.97 -20.87 10.39
CA ILE A 277 -25.56 -20.65 9.01
C ILE A 277 -24.08 -20.30 8.96
N THR A 278 -23.41 -20.69 7.88
CA THR A 278 -22.12 -20.14 7.51
C THR A 278 -22.36 -18.94 6.60
N TYR A 279 -21.70 -17.82 6.90
CA TYR A 279 -21.69 -16.62 6.06
C TYR A 279 -20.26 -16.22 5.74
N LYS A 280 -20.05 -15.58 4.59
CA LYS A 280 -18.77 -14.98 4.22
C LYS A 280 -18.81 -13.46 4.35
N TYR A 281 -17.68 -12.84 4.68
CA TYR A 281 -17.59 -11.39 4.90
C TYR A 281 -16.18 -10.83 4.58
N LEU A 282 -16.10 -9.51 4.34
CA LEU A 282 -14.86 -8.79 3.99
C LEU A 282 -14.38 -7.90 5.14
N GLY A 283 -13.80 -8.51 6.17
CA GLY A 283 -13.32 -7.77 7.35
C GLY A 283 -14.44 -7.11 8.17
N LEU A 284 -14.08 -6.25 9.14
CA LEU A 284 -15.01 -5.71 10.14
C LEU A 284 -15.20 -4.18 10.02
N THR A 285 -16.37 -3.67 10.42
CA THR A 285 -16.63 -2.23 10.63
C THR A 285 -15.87 -1.71 11.85
N VAL A 286 -15.86 -0.40 12.07
CA VAL A 286 -15.27 0.20 13.29
C VAL A 286 -15.91 -0.33 14.57
N ASN A 287 -17.17 -0.77 14.51
CA ASN A 287 -17.91 -1.38 15.61
C ASN A 287 -17.77 -2.91 15.63
N GLY A 288 -16.85 -3.47 14.86
CA GLY A 288 -16.58 -4.90 14.82
C GLY A 288 -17.63 -5.73 14.06
N LEU A 289 -18.56 -5.14 13.31
CA LEU A 289 -19.55 -5.93 12.54
C LEU A 289 -18.98 -6.41 11.20
N PRO A 290 -19.32 -7.63 10.73
CA PRO A 290 -18.91 -8.10 9.40
C PRO A 290 -19.34 -7.16 8.27
N ARG A 291 -18.41 -6.75 7.40
CA ARG A 291 -18.74 -5.98 6.19
C ARG A 291 -19.10 -6.93 5.06
N PHE A 292 -20.10 -6.54 4.25
CA PHE A 292 -20.52 -7.29 3.07
C PHE A 292 -20.82 -8.77 3.37
N ALA A 293 -21.46 -9.02 4.51
CA ALA A 293 -21.86 -10.37 4.90
C ALA A 293 -22.86 -10.94 3.89
N SER A 294 -22.58 -12.14 3.40
CA SER A 294 -23.47 -12.88 2.49
C SER A 294 -23.60 -14.33 2.95
N PHE A 295 -24.82 -14.86 2.82
CA PHE A 295 -25.12 -16.25 3.18
C PHE A 295 -24.32 -17.21 2.28
N LEU A 296 -23.84 -18.30 2.88
CA LEU A 296 -23.13 -19.36 2.16
C LEU A 296 -23.94 -20.65 2.18
N ARG A 297 -24.31 -21.15 3.37
CA ARG A 297 -25.08 -22.40 3.55
C ARG A 297 -25.63 -22.51 4.97
N VAL A 298 -26.65 -23.35 5.13
CA VAL A 298 -27.06 -23.86 6.45
C VAL A 298 -26.08 -24.95 6.90
N ARG A 299 -25.70 -24.96 8.18
CA ARG A 299 -24.93 -26.06 8.77
C ARG A 299 -25.86 -27.25 9.00
N VAL A 300 -25.47 -28.43 8.52
CA VAL A 300 -26.27 -29.67 8.57
C VAL A 300 -25.69 -30.69 9.56
N ASP A 301 -24.53 -30.39 10.13
CA ASP A 301 -23.72 -31.24 11.01
C ASP A 301 -23.87 -30.86 12.49
N VAL A 302 -24.70 -29.86 12.79
CA VAL A 302 -25.06 -29.49 14.15
C VAL A 302 -26.52 -29.87 14.34
N ASP A 303 -26.76 -31.07 14.87
CA ASP A 303 -28.09 -31.48 15.27
C ASP A 303 -28.65 -30.46 16.28
N LYS A 304 -29.95 -30.19 16.18
CA LYS A 304 -30.69 -29.32 17.10
C LYS A 304 -30.39 -29.77 18.53
N ILE A 305 -29.62 -28.98 19.27
CA ILE A 305 -29.47 -29.19 20.71
C ILE A 305 -30.89 -29.16 21.28
N ASP A 306 -31.31 -30.31 21.81
CA ASP A 306 -32.61 -30.53 22.42
C ASP A 306 -32.92 -29.41 23.41
N SER A 307 -33.97 -28.68 23.10
CA SER A 307 -34.68 -27.85 24.06
C SER A 307 -35.48 -28.75 24.99
N GLN A 308 -34.83 -29.43 25.95
CA GLN A 308 -35.44 -29.96 27.18
C GLN A 308 -34.41 -30.07 28.31
N GLN A 309 -34.30 -29.00 29.11
CA GLN A 309 -34.43 -29.03 30.58
C GLN A 309 -34.50 -27.59 31.12
#